data_AF-A0A2E5E1D3-F1
#
_entry.id   AF-A0A2E5E1D3-F1
#
_cell.length_a   1.000
_cell.length_b   1.000
_cell.length_c   1.000
_cell.angle_alpha   90.00
_cell.angle_beta   90.00
_cell.angle_gamma   90.00
#
_symmetry.space_group_name_H-M   'P 1'
#
loop_
_entity.id
_entity.type
_entity.pdbx_description
1 polymer ?
#
loop_
_entity_poly.entity_id
_entity_poly.type
_entity_poly.pdbx_seq_one_letter_code
_entity_poly.pdbx_strand_id
1 'polypeptide(L)'
;METMVKGFDEGLDHPMGWMLARVIVPVGKLDEFEQAAASLLPDDDTDDPWCLSVLVSPAGSDELEGDIERLAAFNERHCNAANGLALADVIELRADSAEAIDSALDLLPDDLFPFFELSSSSDSRGLLAALAGSEAAAKIRTGGIKPELNPATADVARFIRNAVQADVPFKATAGLHHPLPNENPSIPAHQQGFLNVFLASAAAAVHRLNEGDIVELLDYTGAIEFEDDQVSIDGLVLGCEQLEASRGGTAISFGSCSWREPIADLQSLGYLPRLDSSD
;
A
#
# COMPACT_ATOMS: atom_id res chain seq x y z
N MET A 1 7.22 16.85 -8.52
CA MET A 1 6.64 15.99 -9.55
C MET A 1 7.71 15.31 -10.37
N GLU A 2 8.55 16.07 -11.11
CA GLU A 2 9.62 15.51 -11.97
C GLU A 2 10.51 14.44 -11.30
N THR A 3 11.02 14.70 -10.10
CA THR A 3 11.86 13.73 -9.37
C THR A 3 11.14 12.41 -9.09
N MET A 4 9.85 12.48 -8.78
CA MET A 4 9.04 11.30 -8.50
C MET A 4 8.80 10.50 -9.79
N VAL A 5 8.42 11.19 -10.88
CA VAL A 5 8.19 10.58 -12.20
C VAL A 5 9.45 9.88 -12.73
N LYS A 6 10.61 10.56 -12.70
CA LYS A 6 11.89 9.94 -13.09
C LYS A 6 12.25 8.76 -12.19
N GLY A 7 12.00 8.89 -10.89
CA GLY A 7 12.25 7.80 -9.95
C GLY A 7 11.35 6.59 -10.21
N PHE A 8 10.12 6.78 -10.67
CA PHE A 8 9.20 5.71 -11.03
C PHE A 8 9.64 5.01 -12.32
N ASP A 9 9.93 5.78 -13.37
CA ASP A 9 10.52 5.31 -14.65
C ASP A 9 11.76 4.44 -14.42
N GLU A 10 12.76 4.97 -13.69
CA GLU A 10 13.97 4.24 -13.30
C GLU A 10 13.68 2.97 -12.50
N GLY A 11 12.56 2.92 -11.76
CA GLY A 11 12.15 1.79 -10.97
C GLY A 11 11.50 0.68 -11.79
N LEU A 12 10.76 1.02 -12.85
CA LEU A 12 10.16 0.05 -13.77
C LEU A 12 11.22 -0.73 -14.53
N ASP A 13 12.30 -0.07 -14.95
CA ASP A 13 13.42 -0.70 -15.67
C ASP A 13 14.42 -1.42 -14.75
N HIS A 14 14.27 -1.31 -13.43
CA HIS A 14 15.20 -1.91 -12.48
C HIS A 14 15.00 -3.44 -12.42
N PRO A 15 16.07 -4.26 -12.21
CA PRO A 15 15.91 -5.72 -12.10
C PRO A 15 14.98 -6.19 -10.97
N MET A 16 14.84 -5.36 -9.92
CA MET A 16 13.90 -5.57 -8.81
C MET A 16 12.60 -4.74 -8.95
N GLY A 17 12.32 -4.25 -10.16
CA GLY A 17 11.13 -3.45 -10.48
C GLY A 17 9.81 -4.20 -10.28
N TRP A 18 9.84 -5.53 -10.20
CA TRP A 18 8.69 -6.37 -9.84
C TRP A 18 8.08 -6.05 -8.45
N MET A 19 8.84 -5.40 -7.56
CA MET A 19 8.32 -4.90 -6.27
C MET A 19 7.55 -3.58 -6.40
N LEU A 20 7.70 -2.87 -7.51
CA LEU A 20 7.04 -1.61 -7.79
C LEU A 20 5.69 -1.90 -8.45
N ALA A 21 4.63 -1.23 -7.98
CA ALA A 21 3.28 -1.48 -8.47
C ALA A 21 2.69 -0.25 -9.15
N ARG A 22 2.50 0.83 -8.39
CA ARG A 22 1.72 1.99 -8.83
C ARG A 22 2.38 3.27 -8.37
N VAL A 23 2.29 4.30 -9.20
CA VAL A 23 2.69 5.66 -8.82
C VAL A 23 1.53 6.37 -8.11
N ILE A 24 1.83 7.04 -6.99
CA ILE A 24 0.79 7.72 -6.19
C ILE A 24 0.73 9.19 -6.57
N VAL A 25 -0.43 9.66 -7.04
CA VAL A 25 -0.61 11.04 -7.52
C VAL A 25 -1.88 11.65 -6.92
N PRO A 26 -1.83 12.82 -6.26
CA PRO A 26 -3.06 13.52 -5.89
C PRO A 26 -3.85 13.95 -7.13
N VAL A 27 -5.18 13.83 -7.11
CA VAL A 27 -6.05 14.21 -8.24
C VAL A 27 -5.82 15.65 -8.72
N GLY A 28 -5.60 16.59 -7.79
CA GLY A 28 -5.25 17.98 -8.09
C GLY A 28 -3.88 18.19 -8.75
N LYS A 29 -3.09 17.12 -8.91
CA LYS A 29 -1.73 17.12 -9.45
C LYS A 29 -1.59 16.26 -10.71
N LEU A 30 -2.69 15.74 -11.27
CA LEU A 30 -2.67 14.96 -12.51
C LEU A 30 -2.05 15.74 -13.68
N ASP A 31 -2.43 17.01 -13.87
CA ASP A 31 -1.86 17.82 -14.97
C ASP A 31 -0.34 18.04 -14.80
N GLU A 32 0.15 18.17 -13.56
CA GLU A 32 1.59 18.27 -13.27
C GLU A 32 2.30 16.95 -13.54
N PHE A 33 1.64 15.82 -13.25
CA PHE A 33 2.14 14.48 -13.56
C PHE A 33 2.21 14.27 -15.07
N GLU A 34 1.15 14.58 -15.83
CA GLU A 34 1.09 14.49 -17.29
C GLU A 34 2.25 15.28 -17.92
N GLN A 35 2.47 16.52 -17.49
CA GLN A 35 3.57 17.35 -18.00
C GLN A 35 4.95 16.76 -17.69
N ALA A 36 5.14 16.20 -16.49
CA ALA A 36 6.43 15.63 -16.09
C ALA A 36 6.71 14.26 -16.74
N ALA A 37 5.66 13.49 -17.04
CA ALA A 37 5.74 12.14 -17.60
C ALA A 37 5.61 12.09 -19.13
N ALA A 38 5.25 13.19 -19.79
CA ALA A 38 4.95 13.23 -21.23
C ALA A 38 5.98 12.58 -22.16
N SER A 39 7.27 12.59 -21.81
CA SER A 39 8.33 11.97 -22.62
C SER A 39 8.79 10.59 -22.13
N LEU A 40 8.13 10.05 -21.10
CA LEU A 40 8.48 8.79 -20.44
C LEU A 40 7.32 7.79 -20.44
N LEU A 41 6.09 8.26 -20.60
CA LEU A 41 4.93 7.39 -20.76
C LEU A 41 5.11 6.51 -22.01
N PRO A 42 4.75 5.21 -21.93
CA PRO A 42 4.79 4.32 -23.09
C PRO A 42 3.91 4.85 -24.22
N ASP A 43 4.38 4.78 -25.47
CA ASP A 43 3.71 5.37 -26.64
C ASP A 43 3.41 4.36 -27.76
N ASP A 44 3.57 3.06 -27.48
CA ASP A 44 3.17 1.96 -28.36
C ASP A 44 1.97 1.19 -27.77
N ASP A 45 0.98 0.86 -28.60
CA ASP A 45 -0.23 0.14 -28.18
C ASP A 45 0.05 -1.28 -27.63
N THR A 46 1.27 -1.80 -27.79
CA THR A 46 1.70 -3.10 -27.25
C THR A 46 2.35 -3.02 -25.87
N ASP A 47 2.65 -1.81 -25.39
CA ASP A 47 3.24 -1.60 -24.07
C ASP A 47 2.16 -1.58 -22.97
N ASP A 48 2.55 -1.98 -21.76
CA ASP A 48 1.69 -1.84 -20.58
C ASP A 48 1.64 -0.37 -20.12
N PRO A 49 0.45 0.17 -19.77
CA PRO A 49 0.34 1.54 -19.29
C PRO A 49 1.02 1.70 -17.93
N TRP A 50 1.47 2.92 -17.63
CA TRP A 50 1.83 3.27 -16.26
C TRP A 50 0.59 3.25 -15.36
N CYS A 51 0.60 2.41 -14.34
CA CYS A 51 -0.50 2.26 -13.40
C CYS A 51 -0.42 3.26 -12.24
N LEU A 52 -1.52 3.94 -11.95
CA LEU A 52 -1.64 4.98 -10.93
C LEU A 52 -2.54 4.52 -9.77
N SER A 53 -2.28 5.09 -8.59
CA SER A 53 -3.21 5.13 -7.47
C SER A 53 -3.41 6.58 -7.06
N VAL A 54 -4.63 7.09 -7.20
CA VAL A 54 -4.91 8.53 -7.15
C VAL A 54 -5.50 8.92 -5.80
N LEU A 55 -4.90 9.91 -5.14
CA LEU A 55 -5.47 10.46 -3.89
C LEU A 55 -6.59 11.43 -4.25
N VAL A 56 -7.82 11.11 -3.84
CA VAL A 56 -9.02 11.91 -4.10
C VAL A 56 -9.57 12.50 -2.80
N SER A 57 -10.59 13.35 -2.92
CA SER A 57 -11.27 13.96 -1.79
C SER A 57 -11.91 12.91 -0.85
N PRO A 58 -12.12 13.23 0.44
CA PRO A 58 -12.70 12.30 1.39
C PRO A 58 -14.06 11.75 0.97
N ALA A 59 -14.36 10.52 1.41
CA ALA A 59 -15.67 9.91 1.25
C ALA A 59 -16.75 10.80 1.89
N GLY A 60 -17.85 11.02 1.16
CA GLY A 60 -18.95 11.88 1.59
C GLY A 60 -18.70 13.38 1.44
N SER A 61 -17.60 13.81 0.81
CA SER A 61 -17.40 15.22 0.45
C SER A 61 -18.07 15.57 -0.88
N ASP A 62 -18.47 16.83 -1.05
CA ASP A 62 -19.12 17.32 -2.27
C ASP A 62 -18.17 17.30 -3.49
N GLU A 63 -16.85 17.27 -3.27
CA GLU A 63 -15.83 17.29 -4.30
C GLU A 63 -15.53 15.91 -4.91
N LEU A 64 -15.92 14.81 -4.25
CA LEU A 64 -15.54 13.46 -4.68
C LEU A 64 -16.05 13.12 -6.09
N GLU A 65 -17.28 13.52 -6.43
CA GLU A 65 -17.85 13.30 -7.76
C GLU A 65 -17.02 14.00 -8.85
N GLY A 66 -16.62 15.25 -8.61
CA GLY A 66 -15.76 15.99 -9.54
C GLY A 66 -14.34 15.40 -9.67
N ASP A 67 -13.81 14.81 -8.59
CA ASP A 67 -12.54 14.10 -8.66
C ASP A 67 -12.63 12.82 -9.50
N ILE A 68 -13.74 12.08 -9.41
CA ILE A 68 -14.02 10.89 -10.25
C ILE A 68 -14.17 11.29 -11.72
N GLU A 69 -14.91 12.37 -12.02
CA GLU A 69 -15.03 12.90 -13.39
C GLU A 69 -13.66 13.29 -13.98
N ARG A 70 -12.81 13.92 -13.17
CA ARG A 70 -11.45 14.27 -13.59
C ARG A 70 -10.60 13.03 -13.88
N LEU A 71 -10.75 11.98 -13.09
CA LEU A 71 -10.07 10.71 -13.29
C LEU A 71 -10.53 10.01 -14.58
N ALA A 72 -11.85 9.99 -14.82
CA ALA A 72 -12.41 9.43 -16.05
C ALA A 72 -11.87 10.17 -17.29
N ALA A 73 -11.82 11.51 -17.24
CA ALA A 73 -11.25 12.30 -18.33
C ALA A 73 -9.74 12.07 -18.51
N PHE A 74 -9.00 11.75 -17.45
CA PHE A 74 -7.60 11.35 -17.53
C PHE A 74 -7.45 9.99 -18.23
N ASN A 75 -8.20 8.97 -17.79
CA ASN A 75 -8.16 7.62 -18.39
C ASN A 75 -8.61 7.63 -19.86
N GLU A 76 -9.63 8.43 -20.22
CA GLU A 76 -10.08 8.58 -21.61
C GLU A 76 -8.99 9.19 -22.52
N ARG A 77 -8.16 10.09 -22.00
CA ARG A 77 -7.02 10.64 -22.78
C ARG A 77 -5.92 9.60 -22.95
N HIS A 78 -5.58 8.88 -21.89
CA HIS A 78 -4.43 8.01 -21.82
C HIS A 78 -4.68 6.56 -22.28
N CYS A 79 -5.90 6.24 -22.72
CA CYS A 79 -6.18 5.02 -23.47
C CYS A 79 -5.68 5.08 -24.93
N ASN A 80 -5.15 6.23 -25.37
CA ASN A 80 -4.56 6.43 -26.68
C ASN A 80 -3.06 6.63 -26.56
N ALA A 81 -2.27 5.74 -27.17
CA ALA A 81 -0.81 5.77 -27.11
C ALA A 81 -0.20 7.08 -27.62
N ALA A 82 -0.88 7.83 -28.50
CA ALA A 82 -0.43 9.16 -28.94
C ALA A 82 -0.35 10.21 -27.81
N ASN A 83 -1.00 9.95 -26.66
CA ASN A 83 -0.96 10.80 -25.47
C ASN A 83 -0.09 10.19 -24.34
N GLY A 84 0.59 9.06 -24.60
CA GLY A 84 1.24 8.25 -23.59
C GLY A 84 0.24 7.38 -22.82
N LEU A 85 0.58 6.11 -22.59
CA LEU A 85 -0.26 5.13 -21.93
C LEU A 85 -0.14 5.23 -20.41
N ALA A 86 -1.25 5.55 -19.76
CA ALA A 86 -1.39 5.60 -18.31
C ALA A 86 -2.80 5.17 -17.90
N LEU A 87 -2.92 4.51 -16.76
CA LEU A 87 -4.18 4.03 -16.24
C LEU A 87 -4.28 4.33 -14.75
N ALA A 88 -5.33 5.07 -14.36
CA ALA A 88 -5.68 5.29 -12.97
C ALA A 88 -6.94 4.49 -12.61
N ASP A 89 -6.72 3.26 -12.17
CA ASP A 89 -7.69 2.22 -11.78
C ASP A 89 -7.74 2.00 -10.27
N VAL A 90 -6.95 2.76 -9.50
CA VAL A 90 -6.99 2.75 -8.03
C VAL A 90 -7.19 4.16 -7.52
N ILE A 91 -8.05 4.33 -6.53
CA ILE A 91 -8.18 5.58 -5.78
C ILE A 91 -7.92 5.36 -4.29
N GLU A 92 -7.52 6.42 -3.60
CA GLU A 92 -7.43 6.43 -2.16
C GLU A 92 -8.12 7.66 -1.59
N LEU A 93 -8.97 7.44 -0.59
CA LEU A 93 -9.80 8.48 0.03
C LEU A 93 -9.90 8.25 1.52
N ARG A 94 -10.03 9.32 2.30
CA ARG A 94 -10.30 9.19 3.75
C ARG A 94 -11.77 8.86 3.99
N ALA A 95 -12.06 8.02 4.97
CA ALA A 95 -13.41 7.81 5.46
C ALA A 95 -13.49 7.90 6.98
N ASP A 96 -14.50 8.62 7.47
CA ASP A 96 -14.73 8.85 8.90
C ASP A 96 -16.06 8.24 9.40
N SER A 97 -16.91 7.71 8.51
CA SER A 97 -18.18 7.04 8.86
C SER A 97 -18.53 5.92 7.88
N ALA A 98 -19.34 4.96 8.32
CA ALA A 98 -19.86 3.89 7.45
C ALA A 98 -20.76 4.46 6.34
N GLU A 99 -21.61 5.45 6.66
CA GLU A 99 -22.47 6.12 5.69
C GLU A 99 -21.67 6.79 4.55
N ALA A 100 -20.52 7.38 4.87
CA ALA A 100 -19.64 7.96 3.87
C ALA A 100 -18.99 6.89 2.97
N ILE A 101 -18.62 5.74 3.54
CA ILE A 101 -18.11 4.59 2.79
C ILE A 101 -19.17 4.08 1.82
N ASP A 102 -20.38 3.79 2.32
CA ASP A 102 -21.49 3.30 1.50
C ASP A 102 -21.82 4.26 0.36
N SER A 103 -21.93 5.56 0.67
CA SER A 103 -22.20 6.60 -0.35
C SER A 103 -21.10 6.71 -1.40
N ALA A 104 -19.84 6.52 -1.01
CA ALA A 104 -18.73 6.54 -1.94
C ALA A 104 -18.73 5.28 -2.83
N LEU A 105 -19.00 4.10 -2.27
CA LEU A 105 -19.11 2.86 -3.04
C LEU A 105 -20.24 2.92 -4.08
N ASP A 106 -21.39 3.51 -3.73
CA ASP A 106 -22.51 3.70 -4.66
C ASP A 106 -22.19 4.69 -5.81
N LEU A 107 -21.24 5.60 -5.60
CA LEU A 107 -20.83 6.61 -6.58
C LEU A 107 -19.74 6.09 -7.54
N LEU A 108 -18.91 5.14 -7.10
CA LEU A 108 -17.72 4.74 -7.82
C LEU A 108 -18.03 3.86 -9.04
N PRO A 109 -17.36 4.09 -10.18
CA PRO A 109 -17.34 3.17 -11.30
C PRO A 109 -16.78 1.79 -10.92
N ASP A 110 -17.30 0.72 -11.53
CA ASP A 110 -16.89 -0.67 -11.29
C ASP A 110 -15.41 -0.96 -11.67
N ASP A 111 -14.78 -0.12 -12.49
CA ASP A 111 -13.39 -0.26 -12.92
C ASP A 111 -12.38 0.43 -11.99
N LEU A 112 -12.85 1.10 -10.92
CA LEU A 112 -11.99 1.69 -9.90
C LEU A 112 -11.97 0.83 -8.63
N PHE A 113 -10.77 0.53 -8.14
CA PHE A 113 -10.58 -0.13 -6.85
C PHE A 113 -10.25 0.90 -5.74
N PRO A 114 -11.15 1.13 -4.77
CA PRO A 114 -10.94 2.12 -3.72
C PRO A 114 -10.20 1.58 -2.49
N PHE A 115 -9.24 2.37 -2.00
CA PHE A 115 -8.63 2.22 -0.68
C PHE A 115 -9.12 3.30 0.29
N PHE A 116 -9.91 2.91 1.27
CA PHE A 116 -10.41 3.81 2.31
C PHE A 116 -9.41 3.97 3.46
N GLU A 117 -8.82 5.16 3.61
CA GLU A 117 -7.95 5.52 4.73
C GLU A 117 -8.76 5.60 6.02
N LEU A 118 -8.51 4.66 6.93
CA LEU A 118 -9.12 4.60 8.25
C LEU A 118 -8.08 5.03 9.29
N SER A 119 -8.51 5.82 10.27
CA SER A 119 -7.63 6.20 11.38
C SER A 119 -7.25 4.97 12.22
N SER A 120 -5.97 4.86 12.57
CA SER A 120 -5.46 3.82 13.47
C SER A 120 -5.79 4.09 14.94
N SER A 121 -6.05 5.35 15.31
CA SER A 121 -6.30 5.77 16.70
C SER A 121 -7.78 5.68 17.13
N SER A 122 -8.70 5.46 16.19
CA SER A 122 -10.13 5.28 16.46
C SER A 122 -10.56 3.83 16.26
N ASP A 123 -11.75 3.50 16.77
CA ASP A 123 -12.33 2.18 16.58
C ASP A 123 -12.73 1.99 15.11
N SER A 124 -11.98 1.16 14.38
CA SER A 124 -12.18 0.88 12.96
C SER A 124 -13.25 -0.18 12.68
N ARG A 125 -13.81 -0.85 13.70
CA ARG A 125 -14.72 -2.01 13.49
C ARG A 125 -15.95 -1.67 12.65
N GLY A 126 -16.59 -0.53 12.91
CA GLY A 126 -17.76 -0.10 12.16
C GLY A 126 -17.44 0.23 10.70
N LEU A 127 -16.27 0.82 10.46
CA LEU A 127 -15.81 1.19 9.11
C LEU A 127 -15.40 -0.05 8.31
N LEU A 128 -14.67 -0.98 8.94
CA LEU A 128 -14.31 -2.26 8.32
C LEU A 128 -15.56 -3.11 8.03
N ALA A 129 -16.55 -3.09 8.92
CA ALA A 129 -17.82 -3.78 8.65
C ALA A 129 -18.57 -3.23 7.43
N ALA A 130 -18.45 -1.93 7.14
CA ALA A 130 -19.03 -1.32 5.93
C ALA A 130 -18.30 -1.75 4.64
N LEU A 131 -17.01 -2.09 4.74
CA LEU A 131 -16.22 -2.58 3.60
C LEU A 131 -16.37 -4.09 3.35
N ALA A 132 -16.86 -4.84 4.33
CA ALA A 132 -16.92 -6.30 4.24
C ALA A 132 -17.82 -6.76 3.07
N GLY A 133 -17.26 -7.56 2.17
CA GLY A 133 -17.96 -8.08 0.99
C GLY A 133 -18.10 -7.11 -0.18
N SER A 134 -17.50 -5.91 -0.10
CA SER A 134 -17.38 -4.97 -1.22
C SER A 134 -16.08 -5.19 -2.01
N GLU A 135 -16.00 -4.68 -3.24
CA GLU A 135 -14.77 -4.66 -4.05
C GLU A 135 -13.86 -3.48 -3.64
N ALA A 136 -13.57 -3.38 -2.35
CA ALA A 136 -12.79 -2.30 -1.75
C ALA A 136 -11.82 -2.81 -0.69
N ALA A 137 -10.83 -1.98 -0.35
CA ALA A 137 -9.87 -2.29 0.70
C ALA A 137 -9.74 -1.14 1.71
N ALA A 138 -9.33 -1.48 2.92
CA ALA A 138 -8.93 -0.50 3.91
C ALA A 138 -7.49 -0.01 3.67
N LYS A 139 -7.17 1.16 4.20
CA LYS A 139 -5.81 1.70 4.23
C LYS A 139 -5.51 2.21 5.62
N ILE A 140 -4.37 1.80 6.16
CA ILE A 140 -3.84 2.33 7.42
C ILE A 140 -2.59 3.16 7.14
N ARG A 141 -2.47 4.29 7.85
CA ARG A 141 -1.20 5.02 7.98
C ARG A 141 -0.44 4.50 9.19
N THR A 142 0.82 4.11 8.99
CA THR A 142 1.72 3.59 10.02
C THR A 142 2.84 4.55 10.39
N GLY A 143 2.84 5.76 9.83
CA GLY A 143 3.87 6.75 10.10
C GLY A 143 3.61 8.13 9.53
N GLY A 144 4.50 9.06 9.86
CA GLY A 144 4.49 10.41 9.33
C GLY A 144 5.66 11.25 9.85
N ILE A 145 5.79 12.47 9.34
CA ILE A 145 6.94 13.37 9.60
C ILE A 145 6.99 13.96 11.00
N LYS A 146 6.01 13.65 11.86
CA LYS A 146 5.95 14.08 13.25
C LYS A 146 5.70 12.87 14.15
N PRO A 147 6.24 12.83 15.37
CA PRO A 147 6.03 11.70 16.28
C PRO A 147 4.56 11.32 16.45
N GLU A 148 3.66 12.29 16.58
CA GLU A 148 2.22 12.05 16.75
C GLU A 148 1.51 11.42 15.54
N LEU A 149 2.18 11.37 14.38
CA LEU A 149 1.68 10.71 13.16
C LEU A 149 2.15 9.24 13.05
N ASN A 150 2.93 8.75 14.01
CA ASN A 150 3.39 7.36 14.07
C ASN A 150 2.56 6.66 15.15
N PRO A 151 1.57 5.82 14.78
CA PRO A 151 0.71 5.14 15.74
C PRO A 151 1.51 4.16 16.61
N ALA A 152 1.00 3.89 17.81
CA ALA A 152 1.58 2.85 18.66
C ALA A 152 1.43 1.47 18.00
N THR A 153 2.36 0.55 18.26
CA THR A 153 2.29 -0.84 17.73
C THR A 153 0.95 -1.50 18.07
N ALA A 154 0.41 -1.26 19.26
CA ALA A 154 -0.90 -1.78 19.67
C ALA A 154 -2.06 -1.29 18.79
N ASP A 155 -2.00 -0.06 18.28
CA ASP A 155 -3.05 0.48 17.40
C ASP A 155 -2.97 -0.16 16.01
N VAL A 156 -1.75 -0.38 15.49
CA VAL A 156 -1.53 -1.14 14.25
C VAL A 156 -1.98 -2.59 14.39
N ALA A 157 -1.62 -3.26 15.50
CA ALA A 157 -2.03 -4.63 15.80
C ALA A 157 -3.55 -4.78 15.88
N ARG A 158 -4.21 -3.83 16.55
CA ARG A 158 -5.69 -3.79 16.65
C ARG A 158 -6.34 -3.62 15.28
N PHE A 159 -5.80 -2.73 14.45
CA PHE A 159 -6.27 -2.56 13.08
C PHE A 159 -6.14 -3.85 12.28
N ILE A 160 -4.95 -4.48 12.26
CA ILE A 160 -4.70 -5.74 11.55
C ILE A 160 -5.70 -6.80 12.02
N ARG A 161 -5.85 -6.98 13.33
CA ARG A 161 -6.79 -7.94 13.91
C ARG A 161 -8.23 -7.67 13.47
N ASN A 162 -8.67 -6.41 13.47
CA ASN A 162 -10.02 -6.06 13.06
C ASN A 162 -10.24 -6.30 11.56
N ALA A 163 -9.25 -5.97 10.71
CA ALA A 163 -9.33 -6.18 9.26
C ALA A 163 -9.40 -7.69 8.93
N VAL A 164 -8.55 -8.50 9.56
CA VAL A 164 -8.59 -9.97 9.46
C VAL A 164 -9.94 -10.52 9.91
N GLN A 165 -10.49 -10.02 11.04
CA GLN A 165 -11.79 -10.48 11.54
C GLN A 165 -12.97 -10.08 10.66
N ALA A 166 -12.86 -8.97 9.95
CA ALA A 166 -13.87 -8.47 9.02
C ALA A 166 -13.73 -9.08 7.61
N ASP A 167 -12.68 -9.85 7.34
CA ASP A 167 -12.32 -10.35 6.00
C ASP A 167 -12.17 -9.19 4.99
N VAL A 168 -11.54 -8.10 5.44
CA VAL A 168 -11.32 -6.89 4.63
C VAL A 168 -9.84 -6.78 4.29
N PRO A 169 -9.48 -6.77 2.99
CA PRO A 169 -8.10 -6.55 2.59
C PRO A 169 -7.67 -5.13 2.93
N PHE A 170 -6.38 -4.94 3.17
CA PHE A 170 -5.84 -3.62 3.46
C PHE A 170 -4.44 -3.40 2.88
N LYS A 171 -4.09 -2.12 2.78
CA LYS A 171 -2.70 -1.69 2.57
C LYS A 171 -2.21 -0.81 3.71
N ALA A 172 -0.91 -0.89 3.99
CA ALA A 172 -0.25 -0.05 4.99
C ALA A 172 0.63 0.99 4.30
N THR A 173 0.60 2.24 4.74
CA THR A 173 1.36 3.33 4.10
C THR A 173 2.03 4.22 5.13
N ALA A 174 3.06 4.94 4.68
CA ALA A 174 3.86 5.88 5.47
C ALA A 174 4.68 5.23 6.60
N GLY A 175 5.98 5.55 6.64
CA GLY A 175 6.91 5.00 7.64
C GLY A 175 7.44 3.60 7.34
N LEU A 176 7.04 2.97 6.22
CA LEU A 176 7.42 1.61 5.83
C LEU A 176 8.62 1.58 4.88
N HIS A 177 9.74 2.11 5.33
CA HIS A 177 10.99 2.18 4.55
C HIS A 177 11.88 0.96 4.74
N HIS A 178 11.76 0.31 5.90
CA HIS A 178 12.64 -0.75 6.36
C HIS A 178 11.87 -2.07 6.51
N PRO A 179 12.48 -3.23 6.20
CA PRO A 179 11.83 -4.53 6.30
C PRO A 179 11.47 -4.89 7.74
N LEU A 180 12.33 -4.51 8.70
CA LEU A 180 12.17 -4.74 10.13
C LEU A 180 11.83 -3.43 10.87
N PRO A 181 11.19 -3.50 12.05
CA PRO A 181 10.89 -2.32 12.85
C PRO A 181 12.18 -1.60 13.25
N ASN A 182 12.09 -0.29 13.37
CA ASN A 182 13.24 0.57 13.64
C ASN A 182 12.84 1.82 14.45
N GLU A 183 13.83 2.40 15.12
CA GLU A 183 13.71 3.71 15.74
C GLU A 183 14.24 4.77 14.79
N ASN A 184 13.40 5.69 14.35
CA ASN A 184 13.82 6.73 13.42
C ASN A 184 14.48 7.90 14.20
N PRO A 185 15.78 8.20 14.00
CA PRO A 185 16.44 9.27 14.74
C PRO A 185 16.00 10.67 14.30
N SER A 186 15.45 10.82 13.09
CA SER A 186 14.96 12.10 12.56
C SER A 186 13.53 12.41 12.99
N ILE A 187 12.74 11.36 13.23
CA ILE A 187 11.37 11.44 13.74
C ILE A 187 11.35 10.51 14.95
N PRO A 188 11.53 11.01 16.19
CA PRO A 188 11.76 10.17 17.37
C PRO A 188 10.51 9.35 17.73
N ALA A 189 10.32 8.26 16.99
CA ALA A 189 9.18 7.38 17.01
C ALA A 189 9.60 6.00 16.50
N HIS A 190 8.94 5.00 17.06
CA HIS A 190 9.01 3.62 16.60
C HIS A 190 8.29 3.49 15.26
N GLN A 191 8.94 2.90 14.26
CA GLN A 191 8.39 2.66 12.93
C GLN A 191 8.31 1.16 12.64
N GLN A 192 7.19 0.76 12.05
CA GLN A 192 6.92 -0.64 11.72
C GLN A 192 7.78 -1.11 10.53
N GLY A 193 8.19 -2.39 10.57
CA GLY A 193 8.82 -3.05 9.43
C GLY A 193 7.77 -3.55 8.44
N PHE A 194 7.96 -3.34 7.13
CA PHE A 194 6.97 -3.82 6.16
C PHE A 194 6.87 -5.35 6.11
N LEU A 195 7.96 -6.10 6.34
CA LEU A 195 7.89 -7.56 6.44
C LEU A 195 7.09 -7.98 7.68
N ASN A 196 7.33 -7.33 8.82
CA ASN A 196 6.58 -7.59 10.04
C ASN A 196 5.08 -7.33 9.84
N VAL A 197 4.69 -6.26 9.14
CA VAL A 197 3.26 -6.01 8.82
C VAL A 197 2.66 -7.16 8.00
N PHE A 198 3.32 -7.62 6.94
CA PHE A 198 2.80 -8.72 6.12
C PHE A 198 2.75 -10.04 6.89
N LEU A 199 3.83 -10.40 7.59
CA LEU A 199 3.92 -11.66 8.32
C LEU A 199 2.99 -11.70 9.52
N ALA A 200 2.87 -10.61 10.27
CA ALA A 200 1.92 -10.50 11.38
C ALA A 200 0.47 -10.61 10.88
N SER A 201 0.16 -10.04 9.72
CA SER A 201 -1.17 -10.14 9.10
C SER A 201 -1.50 -11.57 8.65
N ALA A 202 -0.56 -12.23 7.96
CA ALA A 202 -0.71 -13.61 7.54
C ALA A 202 -0.85 -14.55 8.75
N ALA A 203 0.01 -14.37 9.77
CA ALA A 203 -0.04 -15.14 10.99
C ALA A 203 -1.34 -14.90 11.78
N ALA A 204 -1.84 -13.66 11.83
CA ALA A 204 -3.12 -13.34 12.45
C ALA A 204 -4.29 -14.08 11.79
N ALA A 205 -4.30 -14.16 10.45
CA ALA A 205 -5.32 -14.88 9.70
C ALA A 205 -5.24 -16.42 9.91
N VAL A 206 -4.03 -16.99 9.82
CA VAL A 206 -3.81 -18.45 9.90
C VAL A 206 -3.96 -18.97 11.33
N HIS A 207 -3.30 -18.33 12.29
CA HIS A 207 -3.17 -18.81 13.67
C HIS A 207 -4.18 -18.17 14.62
N ARG A 208 -5.03 -17.25 14.13
CA ARG A 208 -6.06 -16.53 14.91
C ARG A 208 -5.46 -15.80 16.12
N LEU A 209 -4.35 -15.12 15.87
CA LEU A 209 -3.59 -14.42 16.89
C LEU A 209 -4.43 -13.39 17.64
N ASN A 210 -4.11 -13.20 18.92
CA ASN A 210 -4.68 -12.12 19.72
C ASN A 210 -3.90 -10.80 19.47
N GLU A 211 -4.42 -9.67 19.96
CA GLU A 211 -3.76 -8.36 19.75
C GLU A 211 -2.33 -8.32 20.30
N GLY A 212 -2.06 -8.98 21.42
CA GLY A 212 -0.72 -9.06 22.03
C GLY A 212 0.27 -9.84 21.16
N ASP A 213 -0.12 -11.01 20.66
CA ASP A 213 0.77 -11.80 19.79
C ASP A 213 1.09 -11.02 18.49
N ILE A 214 0.14 -10.25 17.96
CA ILE A 214 0.35 -9.40 16.78
C ILE A 214 1.33 -8.26 17.11
N VAL A 215 1.24 -7.65 18.30
CA VAL A 215 2.21 -6.65 18.75
C VAL A 215 3.62 -7.25 18.81
N GLU A 216 3.76 -8.47 19.36
CA GLU A 216 5.05 -9.15 19.45
C GLU A 216 5.66 -9.40 18.06
N LEU A 217 4.86 -9.80 17.07
CA LEU A 217 5.33 -9.97 15.69
C LEU A 217 5.65 -8.65 15.01
N LEU A 218 4.89 -7.59 15.26
CA LEU A 218 5.15 -6.26 14.70
C LEU A 218 6.47 -5.67 15.19
N ASP A 219 6.77 -5.83 16.49
CA ASP A 219 8.01 -5.36 17.12
C ASP A 219 9.17 -6.37 17.00
N TYR A 220 8.97 -7.51 16.32
CA TYR A 220 9.97 -8.57 16.21
C TYR A 220 11.20 -8.11 15.42
N THR A 221 12.37 -8.20 16.04
CA THR A 221 13.69 -7.82 15.45
C THR A 221 14.63 -9.01 15.28
N GLY A 222 14.17 -10.22 15.60
CA GLY A 222 14.94 -11.45 15.42
C GLY A 222 15.05 -11.87 13.96
N ALA A 223 15.63 -13.04 13.72
CA ALA A 223 15.79 -13.58 12.39
C ALA A 223 14.44 -14.06 11.83
N ILE A 224 14.12 -13.63 10.60
CA ILE A 224 13.10 -14.26 9.77
C ILE A 224 13.82 -15.30 8.90
N GLU A 225 13.36 -16.55 8.95
CA GLU A 225 13.95 -17.66 8.22
C GLU A 225 13.08 -17.96 6.98
N PHE A 226 13.69 -17.91 5.80
CA PHE A 226 13.04 -18.23 4.54
C PHE A 226 13.54 -19.58 4.03
N GLU A 227 12.61 -20.46 3.70
CA GLU A 227 12.82 -21.73 3.01
C GLU A 227 12.07 -21.72 1.68
N ASP A 228 12.26 -22.75 0.85
CA ASP A 228 11.71 -22.79 -0.51
C ASP A 228 10.17 -22.72 -0.54
N ASP A 229 9.48 -23.23 0.49
CA ASP A 229 8.02 -23.33 0.55
C ASP A 229 7.39 -22.72 1.82
N GLN A 230 8.18 -22.10 2.70
CA GLN A 230 7.71 -21.52 3.95
C GLN A 230 8.59 -20.38 4.47
N VAL A 231 8.01 -19.58 5.37
CA VAL A 231 8.70 -18.58 6.18
C VAL A 231 8.41 -18.83 7.66
N SER A 232 9.43 -18.65 8.50
CA SER A 232 9.31 -18.74 9.95
C SER A 232 9.67 -17.41 10.63
N ILE A 233 8.81 -16.96 11.55
CA ILE A 233 9.00 -15.77 12.38
C ILE A 233 8.52 -16.07 13.80
N ASP A 234 9.40 -15.84 14.78
CA ASP A 234 9.10 -16.10 16.21
C ASP A 234 8.48 -17.48 16.52
N GLY A 235 8.95 -18.51 15.81
CA GLY A 235 8.45 -19.89 15.95
C GLY A 235 7.10 -20.17 15.26
N LEU A 236 6.47 -19.19 14.63
CA LEU A 236 5.32 -19.36 13.75
C LEU A 236 5.80 -19.66 12.33
N VAL A 237 5.15 -20.64 11.69
CA VAL A 237 5.44 -21.06 10.32
C VAL A 237 4.27 -20.69 9.42
N LEU A 238 4.57 -20.15 8.25
CA LEU A 238 3.63 -19.80 7.19
C LEU A 238 4.11 -20.40 5.87
N GLY A 239 3.30 -21.25 5.25
CA GLY A 239 3.59 -21.83 3.93
C GLY A 239 3.23 -20.89 2.78
N CYS A 240 3.76 -21.13 1.58
CA CYS A 240 3.50 -20.31 0.39
C CYS A 240 2.00 -20.12 0.09
N GLU A 241 1.18 -21.16 0.19
CA GLU A 241 -0.27 -21.04 -0.04
C GLU A 241 -0.95 -20.06 0.94
N GLN A 242 -0.49 -20.02 2.20
CA GLN A 242 -1.01 -19.10 3.21
C GLN A 242 -0.54 -17.67 2.95
N LEU A 243 0.70 -17.50 2.49
CA LEU A 243 1.23 -16.20 2.10
C LEU A 243 0.52 -15.66 0.86
N GLU A 244 0.28 -16.50 -0.15
CA GLU A 244 -0.49 -16.15 -1.36
C GLU A 244 -1.91 -15.71 -0.99
N ALA A 245 -2.60 -16.49 -0.15
CA ALA A 245 -3.93 -16.12 0.35
C ALA A 245 -3.91 -14.77 1.10
N SER A 246 -2.92 -14.55 1.98
CA SER A 246 -2.77 -13.28 2.70
C SER A 246 -2.47 -12.11 1.76
N ARG A 247 -1.64 -12.32 0.73
CA ARG A 247 -1.30 -11.31 -0.30
C ARG A 247 -2.48 -10.97 -1.21
N GLY A 248 -3.44 -11.89 -1.36
CA GLY A 248 -4.67 -11.69 -2.13
C GLY A 248 -5.84 -11.11 -1.32
N GLY A 249 -5.93 -11.39 -0.01
CA GLY A 249 -7.14 -11.11 0.77
C GLY A 249 -6.93 -10.44 2.14
N THR A 250 -5.70 -10.21 2.60
CA THR A 250 -5.45 -9.62 3.92
C THR A 250 -4.56 -8.39 3.83
N ALA A 251 -3.24 -8.55 3.81
CA ALA A 251 -2.31 -7.44 3.61
C ALA A 251 -1.82 -7.49 2.16
N ILE A 252 -2.38 -6.62 1.31
CA ILE A 252 -2.25 -6.76 -0.14
C ILE A 252 -1.17 -5.85 -0.75
N SER A 253 -0.85 -4.74 -0.10
CA SER A 253 0.23 -3.84 -0.55
C SER A 253 0.75 -2.96 0.57
N PHE A 254 1.89 -2.31 0.33
CA PHE A 254 2.39 -1.24 1.18
C PHE A 254 2.87 -0.05 0.34
N GLY A 255 2.91 1.13 0.94
CA GLY A 255 3.41 2.35 0.29
C GLY A 255 4.67 2.89 0.95
N SER A 256 5.68 3.21 0.12
CA SER A 256 6.93 3.86 0.52
C SER A 256 7.22 5.06 -0.39
N CYS A 257 7.88 6.10 0.14
CA CYS A 257 8.33 7.25 -0.64
C CYS A 257 9.54 6.92 -1.53
N SER A 258 10.18 5.79 -1.30
CA SER A 258 11.34 5.30 -2.03
C SER A 258 11.17 3.81 -2.27
N TRP A 259 11.32 3.38 -3.52
CA TRP A 259 11.38 1.96 -3.85
C TRP A 259 12.79 1.39 -3.61
N ARG A 260 13.82 2.25 -3.58
CA ARG A 260 15.23 1.85 -3.41
C ARG A 260 15.55 1.40 -1.98
N GLU A 261 15.02 2.11 -0.99
CA GLU A 261 15.29 1.82 0.43
C GLU A 261 14.81 0.42 0.84
N PRO A 262 13.56 0.00 0.55
CA PRO A 262 13.12 -1.37 0.84
C PRO A 262 14.00 -2.45 0.22
N ILE A 263 14.41 -2.30 -1.04
CA ILE A 263 15.23 -3.28 -1.74
C ILE A 263 16.64 -3.34 -1.15
N ALA A 264 17.27 -2.19 -0.96
CA ALA A 264 18.64 -2.10 -0.42
C ALA A 264 18.73 -2.74 0.97
N ASP A 265 17.70 -2.56 1.79
CA ASP A 265 17.65 -3.15 3.12
C ASP A 265 17.40 -4.66 3.09
N LEU A 266 16.49 -5.14 2.24
CA LEU A 266 16.30 -6.57 2.03
C LEU A 266 17.60 -7.25 1.54
N GLN A 267 18.34 -6.60 0.64
CA GLN A 267 19.67 -7.06 0.19
C GLN A 267 20.74 -7.01 1.29
N SER A 268 20.63 -6.04 2.19
CA SER A 268 21.53 -5.92 3.34
C SER A 268 21.30 -7.03 4.35
N LEU A 269 20.03 -7.42 4.56
CA LEU A 269 19.63 -8.57 5.37
C LEU A 269 19.86 -9.93 4.68
N GLY A 270 20.14 -9.93 3.37
CA GLY A 270 20.34 -11.16 2.60
C GLY A 270 19.04 -11.87 2.19
N TYR A 271 17.89 -11.19 2.30
CA TYR A 271 16.59 -11.70 1.85
C TYR A 271 16.36 -11.51 0.35
N LEU A 272 17.11 -10.60 -0.28
CA LEU A 272 17.20 -10.47 -1.73
C LEU A 272 18.65 -10.60 -2.19
N PRO A 273 18.88 -11.12 -3.42
CA PRO A 273 20.21 -11.15 -4.00
C PRO A 273 20.73 -9.72 -4.18
N ARG A 274 22.01 -9.51 -3.88
CA ARG A 274 22.71 -8.29 -4.26
C ARG A 274 22.92 -8.33 -5.77
N LEU A 275 22.51 -7.27 -6.46
CA LEU A 275 22.86 -7.12 -7.86
C LEU A 275 24.37 -6.87 -7.92
N ASP A 276 25.13 -7.83 -8.42
CA ASP A 276 26.55 -7.64 -8.65
C ASP A 276 26.70 -6.51 -9.67
N SER A 277 27.52 -5.51 -9.34
CA SER A 277 27.85 -4.43 -10.27
C SER A 277 28.84 -4.91 -11.32
N SER A 278 28.48 -5.88 -12.16
CA SER A 278 29.18 -6.24 -13.41
C SER A 278 28.46 -7.37 -14.15
N ASP A 279 27.96 -7.06 -15.35
CA ASP A 279 28.38 -7.69 -16.60
C ASP A 279 28.26 -6.68 -17.76
#